data_AF-A0A9P2XFN9-F1
#
_entry.id   AF-A0A9P2XFN9-F1
#
_cell.length_a   1.000
_cell.length_b   1.000
_cell.length_c   1.000
_cell.angle_alpha   90.00
_cell.angle_beta   90.00
_cell.angle_gamma   90.00
#
_symmetry.space_group_name_H-M   'P 1'
#
loop_
_entity.id
_entity.type
_entity.pdbx_description
1 polymer ?
#
loop_
_entity_poly.entity_id
_entity_poly.type
_entity_poly.pdbx_seq_one_letter_code
_entity_poly.pdbx_strand_id
1 'polypeptide(L)'
;DGILNGTKTDIERTVRTVRSHVANQAYLNSFNQIGFEYVRFVSVLDGRTSKLCASLDGSVWEINDPAKRVPPLHPNCRSILVPVEKDGQLVGERPFVMDERRVKDIPKEERSQLIGQLDANTTFKEFFKKTDDFFQREWLGPKRFKLYKDGKFDFEKFFDPEGRFYSLDDLRKLDEKAFKKLGL
;
A
#
# COMPACT_ATOMS: atom_id res chain seq x y z
N ASP A 1 -26.70 14.11 -15.14
CA ASP A 1 -25.69 14.34 -14.08
C ASP A 1 -24.48 13.40 -14.06
N GLY A 2 -24.03 12.86 -15.21
CA GLY A 2 -22.80 12.05 -15.28
C GLY A 2 -21.53 12.87 -15.55
N ILE A 3 -21.62 13.82 -16.48
CA ILE A 3 -20.49 14.62 -16.96
C ILE A 3 -19.94 15.54 -15.84
N LEU A 4 -20.82 16.24 -15.13
CA LEU A 4 -20.41 17.13 -14.03
C LEU A 4 -19.78 16.37 -12.85
N ASN A 5 -20.28 15.17 -12.55
CA ASN A 5 -19.72 14.30 -11.50
C ASN A 5 -18.38 13.67 -11.90
N GLY A 6 -18.19 13.35 -13.19
CA GLY A 6 -16.90 12.94 -13.74
C GLY A 6 -15.85 14.04 -13.57
N THR A 7 -16.17 15.26 -14.02
CA THR A 7 -15.28 16.42 -13.88
C THR A 7 -14.94 16.70 -12.41
N LYS A 8 -15.91 16.60 -11.49
CA LYS A 8 -15.65 16.76 -10.06
C LYS A 8 -14.68 15.71 -9.52
N THR A 9 -14.88 14.45 -9.86
CA THR A 9 -14.02 13.34 -9.40
C THR A 9 -12.59 13.50 -9.93
N ASP A 10 -12.45 13.94 -11.18
CA ASP A 10 -11.15 14.20 -11.80
C ASP A 10 -10.43 15.39 -11.16
N ILE A 11 -11.15 16.48 -10.87
CA ILE A 11 -10.61 17.62 -10.13
C ILE A 11 -10.16 17.18 -8.73
N GLU A 12 -11.00 16.47 -7.98
CA GLU A 12 -10.65 15.99 -6.63
C GLU A 12 -9.40 15.11 -6.63
N ARG A 13 -9.31 14.17 -7.58
CA ARG A 13 -8.15 13.30 -7.78
C ARG A 13 -6.88 14.11 -8.06
N THR A 14 -6.99 15.10 -8.94
CA THR A 14 -5.87 15.96 -9.33
C THR A 14 -5.41 16.80 -8.15
N VAL A 15 -6.33 17.51 -7.50
CA VAL A 15 -6.05 18.35 -6.32
C VAL A 15 -5.39 17.54 -5.22
N ARG A 16 -5.91 16.35 -4.90
CA ARG A 16 -5.33 15.46 -3.88
C ARG A 16 -3.90 15.05 -4.23
N THR A 17 -3.66 14.71 -5.49
CA THR A 17 -2.34 14.28 -5.96
C THR A 17 -1.33 15.43 -5.87
N VAL A 18 -1.69 16.62 -6.39
CA VAL A 18 -0.82 17.82 -6.31
C VAL A 18 -0.54 18.20 -4.86
N ARG A 19 -1.56 18.23 -4.00
CA ARG A 19 -1.38 18.53 -2.57
C ARG A 19 -0.43 17.53 -1.90
N SER A 20 -0.61 16.23 -2.18
CA SER A 20 0.25 15.18 -1.62
C SER A 20 1.70 15.36 -2.07
N HIS A 21 1.91 15.71 -3.35
CA HIS A 21 3.25 15.96 -3.88
C HIS A 21 3.92 17.13 -3.16
N VAL A 22 3.26 18.29 -3.11
CA VAL A 22 3.80 19.49 -2.44
C VAL A 22 4.09 19.21 -0.95
N ALA A 23 3.19 18.51 -0.26
CA ALA A 23 3.37 18.17 1.15
C ALA A 23 4.61 17.26 1.37
N ASN A 24 4.76 16.18 0.59
CA ASN A 24 5.92 15.29 0.74
C ASN A 24 7.25 15.99 0.41
N GLN A 25 7.27 16.88 -0.59
CA GLN A 25 8.47 17.68 -0.89
C GLN A 25 8.81 18.64 0.25
N ALA A 26 7.82 19.34 0.79
CA ALA A 26 8.00 20.22 1.94
C ALA A 26 8.51 19.45 3.17
N TYR A 27 7.91 18.30 3.47
CA TYR A 27 8.32 17.45 4.58
C TYR A 27 9.75 16.94 4.43
N LEU A 28 10.14 16.45 3.25
CA LEU A 28 11.53 16.02 3.01
C LEU A 28 12.54 17.14 3.27
N ASN A 29 12.24 18.35 2.79
CA ASN A 29 13.09 19.52 3.06
C ASN A 29 13.18 19.80 4.56
N SER A 30 12.05 19.76 5.28
CA SER A 30 12.04 19.95 6.74
C SER A 30 12.81 18.86 7.47
N PHE A 31 12.67 17.59 7.09
CA PHE A 31 13.39 16.48 7.72
C PHE A 31 14.90 16.65 7.57
N ASN A 32 15.37 17.02 6.38
CA ASN A 32 16.78 17.32 6.13
C ASN A 32 17.28 18.52 6.95
N GLN A 33 16.49 19.59 7.06
CA GLN A 33 16.86 20.78 7.85
C GLN A 33 16.93 20.51 9.36
N ILE A 34 16.11 19.58 9.87
CA ILE A 34 16.07 19.19 11.28
C ILE A 34 17.17 18.15 11.59
N GLY A 35 17.85 17.62 10.57
CA GLY A 35 19.00 16.73 10.72
C GLY A 35 18.67 15.23 10.67
N PHE A 36 17.47 14.84 10.23
CA PHE A 36 17.21 13.44 9.93
C PHE A 36 17.96 13.01 8.67
N GLU A 37 18.49 11.80 8.68
CA GLU A 37 19.23 11.23 7.55
C GLU A 37 18.44 10.15 6.80
N TYR A 38 17.44 9.54 7.44
CA TYR A 38 16.66 8.43 6.89
C TYR A 38 15.16 8.72 6.89
N VAL A 39 14.47 8.10 5.94
CA VAL A 39 13.01 8.13 5.84
C VAL A 39 12.47 6.74 5.55
N ARG A 40 11.33 6.43 6.17
CA ARG A 40 10.56 5.20 5.95
C ARG A 40 9.33 5.47 5.11
N PHE A 41 9.05 4.60 4.15
CA PHE A 41 7.80 4.60 3.39
C PHE A 41 6.66 4.03 4.24
N VAL A 42 5.58 4.79 4.37
CA VAL A 42 4.42 4.40 5.17
C VAL A 42 3.15 4.54 4.32
N SER A 43 2.59 3.41 3.90
CA SER A 43 1.35 3.24 3.14
C SER A 43 0.18 2.90 4.06
N VAL A 44 -1.03 3.37 3.79
CA VAL A 44 -2.18 3.11 4.69
C VAL A 44 -2.44 1.60 4.81
N LEU A 45 -2.73 1.08 6.01
CA LEU A 45 -3.12 -0.33 6.20
C LEU A 45 -4.62 -0.50 5.92
N ASP A 46 -5.03 -0.42 4.65
CA ASP A 46 -6.42 -0.70 4.27
C ASP A 46 -6.59 -1.36 2.90
N GLY A 47 -7.82 -1.78 2.59
CA GLY A 47 -8.15 -2.47 1.33
C GLY A 47 -7.95 -1.59 0.09
N ARG A 48 -7.90 -0.26 0.25
CA ARG A 48 -7.71 0.69 -0.85
C ARG A 48 -6.24 1.00 -1.12
N THR A 49 -5.31 0.45 -0.34
CA THR A 49 -3.89 0.65 -0.60
C THR A 49 -3.48 -0.07 -1.86
N SER A 50 -2.81 0.68 -2.75
CA SER A 50 -2.40 0.16 -4.04
C SER A 50 -1.33 -0.92 -3.86
N LYS A 51 -1.26 -1.81 -4.84
CA LYS A 51 -0.26 -2.88 -4.90
C LYS A 51 1.16 -2.32 -4.79
N LEU A 52 1.45 -1.25 -5.53
CA LEU A 52 2.75 -0.57 -5.49
C LEU A 52 3.07 0.04 -4.11
N CYS A 53 2.10 0.65 -3.44
CA CYS A 53 2.37 1.21 -2.12
C CYS A 53 2.52 0.13 -1.05
N ALA A 54 1.75 -0.94 -1.15
CA ALA A 54 1.84 -2.08 -0.26
C ALA A 54 3.18 -2.83 -0.39
N SER A 55 3.72 -2.95 -1.61
CA SER A 55 5.04 -3.58 -1.84
C SER A 55 6.20 -2.73 -1.33
N LEU A 56 6.03 -1.40 -1.27
CA LEU A 56 7.03 -0.48 -0.76
C LEU A 56 6.90 -0.19 0.75
N ASP A 57 5.85 -0.69 1.41
CA ASP A 57 5.58 -0.36 2.81
C ASP A 57 6.69 -0.86 3.75
N GLY A 58 7.24 0.06 4.53
CA GLY A 58 8.35 -0.22 5.44
C GLY A 58 9.74 -0.11 4.83
N SER A 59 9.87 0.14 3.53
CA SER A 59 11.16 0.45 2.92
C SER A 59 11.78 1.69 3.54
N VAL A 60 13.09 1.64 3.82
CA VAL A 60 13.86 2.74 4.41
C VAL A 60 14.94 3.17 3.42
N TRP A 61 15.09 4.47 3.26
CA TRP A 61 16.13 5.07 2.43
C TRP A 61 16.80 6.22 3.15
N GLU A 62 18.03 6.52 2.76
CA GLU A 62 18.62 7.81 3.06
C GLU A 62 17.81 8.93 2.39
N ILE A 63 17.71 10.10 3.05
CA ILE A 63 16.94 11.23 2.54
C ILE A 63 17.47 11.70 1.18
N ASN A 64 18.76 11.56 0.91
CA ASN A 64 19.37 11.99 -0.35
C ASN A 64 19.52 10.85 -1.37
N ASP A 65 19.01 9.64 -1.08
CA ASP A 65 19.05 8.51 -2.01
C ASP A 65 18.21 8.83 -3.27
N PRO A 66 18.81 8.77 -4.48
CA PRO A 66 18.10 8.98 -5.74
C PRO A 66 17.09 7.87 -6.08
N ALA A 67 17.25 6.66 -5.53
CA ALA A 67 16.34 5.53 -5.71
C ALA A 67 15.10 5.62 -4.80
N LYS A 68 15.11 6.51 -3.80
CA LYS A 68 13.99 6.72 -2.87
C LYS A 68 12.70 7.02 -3.62
N ARG A 69 11.63 6.32 -3.23
CA ARG A 69 10.29 6.51 -3.81
C ARG A 69 9.51 7.54 -2.99
N VAL A 70 9.25 8.70 -3.59
CA VAL A 70 8.52 9.80 -2.93
C VAL A 70 7.05 9.82 -3.36
N PRO A 71 6.08 9.66 -2.43
CA PRO A 71 4.67 9.83 -2.74
C PRO A 71 4.33 11.25 -3.24
N PRO A 72 3.28 11.41 -4.08
CA PRO A 72 2.38 10.37 -4.56
C PRO A 72 2.99 9.57 -5.73
N LEU A 73 2.87 8.23 -5.67
CA LEU A 73 3.35 7.35 -6.75
C LEU A 73 2.28 7.02 -7.80
N HIS A 74 1.03 7.38 -7.52
CA HIS A 74 -0.12 7.14 -8.38
C HIS A 74 -1.25 8.10 -7.99
N PRO A 75 -2.29 8.27 -8.84
CA PRO A 75 -3.45 9.08 -8.47
C PRO A 75 -4.12 8.54 -7.19
N ASN A 76 -4.58 9.44 -6.32
CA ASN A 76 -5.14 9.10 -5.01
C ASN A 76 -4.19 8.37 -4.04
N CYS A 77 -2.86 8.45 -4.25
CA CYS A 77 -1.90 7.92 -3.28
C CYS A 77 -2.06 8.60 -1.91
N ARG A 78 -2.08 7.78 -0.86
CA ARG A 78 -2.25 8.19 0.55
C ARG A 78 -1.04 7.83 1.40
N SER A 79 -0.01 7.28 0.78
CA SER A 79 1.26 6.97 1.44
C SER A 79 2.05 8.25 1.68
N ILE A 80 2.93 8.19 2.68
CA ILE A 80 3.79 9.30 3.10
C ILE A 80 5.20 8.78 3.37
N LEU A 81 6.15 9.70 3.46
CA LEU A 81 7.47 9.45 4.04
C LEU A 81 7.49 9.99 5.47
N VAL A 82 8.06 9.19 6.38
CA VAL A 82 8.20 9.55 7.79
C VAL A 82 9.69 9.55 8.13
N PRO A 83 10.22 10.57 8.83
CA PRO A 83 11.62 10.60 9.21
C PRO A 83 11.87 9.53 10.28
N VAL A 84 13.00 8.85 10.18
CA VAL A 84 13.40 7.78 11.09
C VAL A 84 14.89 7.90 11.38
N GLU A 85 15.30 7.29 12.50
CA GLU A 85 16.71 7.06 12.77
C GLU A 85 17.25 5.93 11.88
N LYS A 86 18.55 5.63 11.99
CA LYS A 86 19.22 4.60 11.21
C LYS A 86 18.63 3.18 11.36
N ASP A 87 17.98 2.89 12.49
CA ASP A 87 17.29 1.61 12.71
C ASP A 87 15.97 1.48 11.91
N GLY A 88 15.52 2.58 11.30
CA GLY A 88 14.31 2.66 10.50
C GLY A 88 13.03 2.44 11.30
N GLN A 89 13.05 2.47 12.63
CA GLN A 89 11.89 2.17 13.45
C GLN A 89 11.04 3.41 13.71
N LEU A 90 9.75 3.16 13.86
CA LEU A 90 8.74 4.12 14.26
C LEU A 90 8.28 3.81 15.68
N VAL A 91 7.93 4.87 16.42
CA VAL A 91 7.35 4.74 17.76
C VAL A 91 5.83 4.84 17.67
N GLY A 92 5.14 4.01 18.44
CA GLY A 92 3.70 4.08 18.63
C GLY A 92 2.92 3.13 17.72
N GLU A 93 1.69 3.52 17.41
CA GLU A 93 0.74 2.69 16.67
C GLU A 93 0.19 3.40 15.44
N ARG A 94 -0.27 2.62 14.49
CA ARG A 94 -0.89 3.10 13.26
C ARG A 94 -2.25 2.43 13.02
N PRO A 95 -3.23 3.15 12.48
CA PRO A 95 -4.56 2.61 12.25
C PRO A 95 -4.57 1.66 11.04
N PHE A 96 -5.46 0.67 11.09
CA PHE A 96 -5.81 -0.16 9.95
C PHE A 96 -7.32 -0.20 9.72
N VAL A 97 -7.73 -0.54 8.48
CA VAL A 97 -9.11 -0.80 8.08
C VAL A 97 -9.12 -2.01 7.16
N MET A 98 -9.61 -3.16 7.64
CA MET A 98 -9.75 -4.40 6.86
C MET A 98 -10.94 -4.34 5.87
N ASP A 99 -11.06 -3.25 5.13
CA ASP A 99 -12.15 -3.03 4.17
C ASP A 99 -11.70 -2.07 3.05
N GLU A 100 -12.35 -2.16 1.88
CA GLU A 100 -12.14 -1.23 0.76
C GLU A 100 -13.05 0.00 0.82
N ARG A 101 -14.14 -0.05 1.59
CA ARG A 101 -15.05 1.07 1.80
C ARG A 101 -14.35 2.17 2.58
N ARG A 102 -14.79 3.42 2.41
CA ARG A 102 -14.33 4.52 3.27
C ARG A 102 -14.95 4.28 4.65
N VAL A 103 -14.24 4.61 5.73
CA VAL A 103 -14.72 4.43 7.11
C VAL A 103 -16.14 4.99 7.33
N LYS A 104 -16.45 6.15 6.74
CA LYS A 104 -17.78 6.77 6.83
C LYS A 104 -18.91 5.93 6.21
N ASP A 105 -18.57 5.07 5.25
CA ASP A 105 -19.47 4.19 4.50
C ASP A 105 -19.53 2.78 5.11
N ILE A 106 -18.74 2.49 6.16
CA ILE A 106 -18.80 1.25 6.94
C ILE A 106 -19.85 1.43 8.06
N PRO A 107 -20.86 0.54 8.16
CA PRO A 107 -21.84 0.56 9.24
C PRO A 107 -21.17 0.51 10.63
N LYS A 108 -21.71 1.25 11.61
CA LYS A 108 -21.02 1.49 12.88
C LYS A 108 -20.76 0.20 13.66
N GLU A 109 -21.71 -0.73 13.59
CA GLU A 109 -21.71 -2.05 14.16
C GLU A 109 -20.58 -2.96 13.62
N GLU A 110 -20.18 -2.78 12.36
CA GLU A 110 -19.09 -3.55 11.73
C GLU A 110 -17.70 -2.98 12.08
N ARG A 111 -17.61 -1.70 12.44
CA ARG A 111 -16.32 -0.99 12.59
C ARG A 111 -15.40 -1.62 13.63
N SER A 112 -15.95 -2.13 14.72
CA SER A 112 -15.14 -2.73 15.81
C SER A 112 -14.35 -3.97 15.37
N GLN A 113 -14.83 -4.67 14.34
CA GLN A 113 -14.19 -5.87 13.79
C GLN A 113 -13.21 -5.53 12.67
N LEU A 114 -13.44 -4.43 11.95
CA LEU A 114 -12.70 -4.06 10.75
C LEU A 114 -11.64 -2.98 10.99
N ILE A 115 -11.76 -2.20 12.05
CA ILE A 115 -10.92 -1.02 12.32
C ILE A 115 -10.22 -1.21 13.65
N GLY A 116 -8.92 -0.94 13.66
CA GLY A 116 -8.12 -0.99 14.87
C GLY A 116 -6.77 -0.31 14.69
N GLN A 117 -5.87 -0.60 15.62
CA GLN A 117 -4.49 -0.13 15.60
C GLN A 117 -3.52 -1.31 15.68
N LEU A 118 -2.34 -1.13 15.10
CA LEU A 118 -1.23 -2.06 15.14
C LEU A 118 0.05 -1.28 15.41
N ASP A 119 1.10 -1.97 15.83
CA ASP A 119 2.44 -1.40 15.96
C ASP A 119 2.83 -0.63 14.68
N ALA A 120 3.41 0.56 14.84
CA ALA A 120 3.76 1.44 13.73
C ALA A 120 4.73 0.82 12.71
N ASN A 121 5.50 -0.19 13.12
CA ASN A 121 6.45 -0.90 12.27
C ASN A 121 5.81 -2.05 11.50
N THR A 122 4.55 -2.41 11.81
CA THR A 122 3.80 -3.40 11.03
C THR A 122 3.69 -2.94 9.58
N THR A 123 4.33 -3.69 8.69
CA THR A 123 4.29 -3.50 7.25
C THR A 123 2.94 -3.97 6.68
N PHE A 124 2.59 -3.48 5.49
CA PHE A 124 1.40 -3.93 4.78
C PHE A 124 1.43 -5.44 4.54
N LYS A 125 2.59 -6.01 4.25
CA LYS A 125 2.79 -7.45 4.12
C LYS A 125 2.38 -8.19 5.41
N GLU A 126 2.88 -7.76 6.55
CA GLU A 126 2.59 -8.39 7.84
C GLU A 126 1.13 -8.22 8.23
N PHE A 127 0.56 -7.03 8.00
CA PHE A 127 -0.87 -6.79 8.15
C PHE A 127 -1.69 -7.74 7.27
N PHE A 128 -1.39 -7.81 5.97
CA PHE A 128 -2.08 -8.68 5.00
C PHE A 128 -2.02 -10.16 5.41
N LYS A 129 -0.91 -10.63 5.99
CA LYS A 129 -0.80 -12.01 6.50
C LYS A 129 -1.70 -12.27 7.70
N LYS A 130 -2.01 -11.25 8.50
CA LYS A 130 -2.87 -11.33 9.70
C LYS A 130 -4.36 -11.12 9.41
N THR A 131 -4.72 -10.58 8.24
CA THR A 131 -6.12 -10.40 7.86
C THR A 131 -6.80 -11.72 7.46
N ASP A 132 -8.13 -11.70 7.43
CA ASP A 132 -8.93 -12.85 7.04
C ASP A 132 -8.89 -13.16 5.53
N ASP A 133 -9.37 -14.34 5.18
CA ASP A 133 -9.45 -14.84 3.81
C ASP A 133 -10.29 -13.92 2.90
N PHE A 134 -11.30 -13.26 3.46
CA PHE A 134 -12.17 -12.36 2.71
C PHE A 134 -11.38 -11.15 2.24
N PHE A 135 -10.71 -10.44 3.15
CA PHE A 135 -9.86 -9.31 2.83
C PHE A 135 -8.74 -9.70 1.87
N GLN A 136 -8.06 -10.83 2.13
CA GLN A 136 -6.98 -11.31 1.27
C GLN A 136 -7.47 -11.55 -0.16
N ARG A 137 -8.67 -12.13 -0.30
CA ARG A 137 -9.29 -12.42 -1.60
C ARG A 137 -9.73 -11.17 -2.32
N GLU A 138 -10.42 -10.27 -1.63
CA GLU A 138 -10.88 -9.01 -2.22
C GLU A 138 -9.69 -8.18 -2.69
N TRP A 139 -8.65 -8.07 -1.85
CA TRP A 139 -7.46 -7.31 -2.20
C TRP A 139 -6.69 -7.96 -3.38
N LEU A 140 -6.35 -9.25 -3.33
CA LEU A 140 -5.56 -9.89 -4.41
C LEU A 140 -6.36 -10.12 -5.70
N GLY A 141 -7.68 -10.23 -5.59
CA GLY A 141 -8.54 -10.81 -6.60
C GLY A 141 -8.50 -12.36 -6.58
N PRO A 142 -9.53 -13.02 -7.13
CA PRO A 142 -9.79 -14.45 -6.89
C PRO A 142 -8.67 -15.38 -7.39
N LYS A 143 -8.08 -15.11 -8.56
CA LYS A 143 -7.04 -15.97 -9.14
C LYS A 143 -5.72 -15.93 -8.35
N ARG A 144 -5.30 -14.73 -7.93
CA ARG A 144 -4.06 -14.56 -7.13
C ARG A 144 -4.24 -15.04 -5.70
N PHE A 145 -5.43 -14.84 -5.14
CA PHE A 145 -5.77 -15.42 -3.85
C PHE A 145 -5.66 -16.95 -3.84
N LYS A 146 -6.13 -17.62 -4.90
CA LYS A 146 -5.95 -19.08 -5.05
C LYS A 146 -4.47 -19.47 -5.05
N LEU A 147 -3.64 -18.78 -5.85
CA LEU A 147 -2.18 -18.99 -5.88
C LEU A 147 -1.51 -18.78 -4.50
N TYR A 148 -1.99 -17.79 -3.76
CA TYR A 148 -1.51 -17.47 -2.41
C TYR A 148 -1.89 -18.57 -1.41
N LYS A 149 -3.17 -18.95 -1.35
CA LYS A 149 -3.67 -19.96 -0.40
C LYS A 149 -3.09 -21.35 -0.63
N ASP A 150 -2.82 -21.72 -1.87
CA ASP A 150 -2.20 -23.01 -2.19
C ASP A 150 -0.68 -23.05 -1.87
N GLY A 151 -0.14 -21.98 -1.26
CA GLY A 151 1.25 -21.88 -0.82
C GLY A 151 2.26 -21.80 -1.96
N LYS A 152 1.80 -21.50 -3.18
CA LYS A 152 2.66 -21.43 -4.39
C LYS A 152 3.29 -20.06 -4.56
N PHE A 153 2.57 -19.01 -4.18
CA PHE A 153 3.02 -17.63 -4.23
C PHE A 153 2.92 -16.98 -2.84
N ASP A 154 4.04 -16.53 -2.27
CA ASP A 154 3.99 -15.59 -1.12
C ASP A 154 3.73 -14.17 -1.64
N PHE A 155 3.39 -13.25 -0.74
CA PHE A 155 3.07 -11.85 -1.03
C PHE A 155 4.04 -11.21 -2.02
N GLU A 156 5.35 -11.33 -1.80
CA GLU A 156 6.40 -10.72 -2.63
C GLU A 156 6.42 -11.24 -4.06
N LYS A 157 6.05 -12.50 -4.29
CA LYS A 157 6.10 -13.08 -5.63
C LYS A 157 5.05 -12.49 -6.58
N PHE A 158 4.13 -11.67 -6.07
CA PHE A 158 3.18 -10.94 -6.90
C PHE A 158 3.73 -9.62 -7.45
N PHE A 159 4.93 -9.21 -7.04
CA PHE A 159 5.53 -7.94 -7.40
C PHE A 159 6.86 -8.15 -8.12
N ASP A 160 7.15 -7.28 -9.08
CA ASP A 160 8.49 -7.16 -9.66
C ASP A 160 9.44 -6.40 -8.71
N PRO A 161 10.76 -6.38 -8.99
CA PRO A 161 11.72 -5.65 -8.16
C PRO A 161 11.42 -4.15 -8.01
N GLU A 162 10.71 -3.54 -8.97
CA GLU A 162 10.29 -2.15 -8.94
C GLU A 162 8.98 -1.91 -8.16
N GLY A 163 8.38 -2.98 -7.63
CA GLY A 163 7.14 -3.00 -6.84
C GLY A 163 5.86 -3.02 -7.68
N ARG A 164 5.94 -3.15 -9.01
CA ARG A 164 4.78 -3.27 -9.89
C ARG A 164 4.16 -4.65 -9.75
N PHE A 165 2.84 -4.68 -9.81
CA PHE A 165 2.08 -5.92 -9.66
C PHE A 165 2.11 -6.73 -10.96
N TYR A 166 2.62 -7.95 -10.90
CA TYR A 166 2.66 -8.83 -12.07
C TYR A 166 1.25 -9.10 -12.60
N SER A 167 1.10 -9.07 -13.92
CA SER A 167 -0.12 -9.57 -14.56
C SER A 167 -0.24 -11.08 -14.37
N LEU A 168 -1.43 -11.64 -14.58
CA LEU A 168 -1.58 -13.10 -14.51
C LEU A 168 -0.75 -13.83 -15.56
N ASP A 169 -0.55 -13.22 -16.72
CA ASP A 169 0.30 -13.76 -17.77
C ASP A 169 1.78 -13.73 -17.38
N ASP A 170 2.23 -12.69 -16.68
CA ASP A 170 3.59 -12.64 -16.14
C ASP A 170 3.79 -13.73 -15.08
N LEU A 171 2.85 -13.88 -14.15
CA LEU A 171 2.88 -14.93 -13.13
C LEU A 171 2.88 -16.34 -13.75
N ARG A 172 2.12 -16.54 -14.82
CA ARG A 172 2.09 -17.82 -15.55
C ARG A 172 3.42 -18.12 -16.24
N LYS A 173 4.13 -17.11 -16.73
CA LYS A 173 5.48 -17.28 -17.30
C LYS A 173 6.52 -17.56 -16.21
N LEU A 174 6.37 -16.96 -15.03
CA LEU A 174 7.25 -17.17 -13.89
C LEU A 174 7.10 -18.58 -13.29
N ASP A 175 5.87 -19.11 -13.21
CA ASP A 175 5.61 -20.47 -12.71
C ASP A 175 4.48 -21.16 -13.49
N GLU A 176 4.82 -21.64 -14.69
CA GLU A 176 3.87 -22.33 -15.57
C GLU A 176 3.31 -23.62 -14.94
N LYS A 177 4.11 -24.30 -14.09
CA LYS A 177 3.70 -25.53 -13.40
C LYS A 177 2.64 -25.25 -12.34
N ALA A 178 2.78 -24.17 -11.58
CA ALA A 178 1.76 -23.76 -10.60
C ALA A 178 0.41 -23.46 -11.28
N PHE A 179 0.41 -22.74 -12.40
CA PHE A 179 -0.82 -22.41 -13.12
C PHE A 179 -1.51 -23.65 -13.71
N LYS A 180 -0.77 -24.54 -14.38
CA LYS A 180 -1.31 -25.80 -14.91
C LYS A 180 -1.96 -26.68 -13.84
N LYS A 181 -1.35 -26.78 -12.65
CA LYS A 181 -1.90 -27.57 -11.53
C LYS A 181 -3.22 -27.00 -10.98
N LEU A 182 -3.42 -25.69 -11.08
CA LEU A 182 -4.60 -25.00 -10.53
C LEU A 182 -5.74 -24.82 -11.54
N GLY A 183 -5.56 -25.26 -12.78
CA GLY A 183 -6.52 -25.06 -13.87
C GLY A 183 -6.74 -23.58 -14.19
N LEU A 184 -5.70 -22.74 -14.00
CA LEU A 184 -5.72 -21.29 -14.18
C LEU A 184 -4.99 -20.84 -15.45
#